data_AF-A0A9X2HVL4-F1
#
_entry.id   AF-A0A9X2HVL4-F1
#
_cell.length_a   1.000
_cell.length_b   1.000
_cell.length_c   1.000
_cell.angle_alpha   90.00
_cell.angle_beta   90.00
_cell.angle_gamma   90.00
#
_symmetry.space_group_name_H-M   'P 1'
#
loop_
_entity.id
_entity.type
_entity.pdbx_description
1 polymer ?
#
loop_
_entity_poly.entity_id
_entity_poly.type
_entity_poly.pdbx_seq_one_letter_code
_entity_poly.pdbx_strand_id
1 'polypeptide(L)'
;MNTVLVCLTLFVGLPWVILHYVTKWKQAPKITDEDEKLLDEMFNLARRLEDRLNTVERIVAADNPDFKPSLTAQQPQYQIDRRN
;
A
#
# COMPACT_ATOMS: atom_id res chain seq x y z
N MET A 1 -6.19 40.42 -34.52
CA MET A 1 -6.57 38.99 -34.49
C MET A 1 -5.92 38.26 -33.31
N ASN A 2 -4.59 38.37 -33.12
CA ASN A 2 -3.85 37.57 -32.13
C ASN A 2 -4.17 37.87 -30.66
N THR A 3 -4.44 39.13 -30.30
CA THR A 3 -4.72 39.52 -28.90
C THR A 3 -6.02 38.93 -28.35
N VAL A 4 -7.05 38.77 -29.19
CA VAL A 4 -8.32 38.15 -28.78
C VAL A 4 -8.12 36.67 -28.43
N LEU A 5 -7.28 35.98 -29.20
CA LEU A 5 -6.93 34.58 -28.94
C LEU A 5 -6.17 34.42 -27.62
N VAL A 6 -5.23 35.33 -27.32
CA VAL A 6 -4.47 35.33 -26.05
C VAL A 6 -5.38 35.61 -24.86
N CYS A 7 -6.33 36.56 -24.97
CA CYS A 7 -7.30 36.80 -23.90
C CYS A 7 -8.19 35.57 -23.67
N LEU A 8 -8.69 34.93 -24.73
CA LEU A 8 -9.50 33.72 -24.60
C LEU A 8 -8.74 32.58 -23.93
N THR A 9 -7.49 32.32 -24.31
CA THR A 9 -6.72 31.22 -23.71
C THR A 9 -6.35 31.48 -22.26
N LEU A 10 -6.08 32.73 -21.87
CA LEU A 10 -5.83 33.07 -20.46
C LEU A 10 -7.10 32.98 -19.62
N PHE A 11 -8.23 33.53 -20.08
CA PHE A 11 -9.46 33.53 -19.29
C PHE A 11 -10.24 32.23 -19.32
N VAL A 12 -10.09 31.40 -20.35
CA VAL A 12 -10.77 30.09 -20.44
C VAL A 12 -9.82 28.96 -20.06
N GLY A 13 -8.57 29.01 -20.53
CA GLY A 13 -7.58 27.97 -20.26
C GLY A 13 -7.14 27.93 -18.80
N LEU A 14 -6.94 29.08 -18.15
CA LEU A 14 -6.45 29.12 -16.77
C LEU A 14 -7.51 28.58 -15.77
N PRO A 15 -8.81 28.98 -15.85
CA PRO A 15 -9.86 28.32 -15.07
C PRO A 15 -10.08 26.86 -15.44
N TRP A 16 -9.93 26.48 -16.72
CA TRP A 16 -10.06 25.09 -17.17
C TRP A 16 -8.99 24.19 -16.54
N VAL A 17 -7.73 24.66 -16.49
CA VAL A 17 -6.62 23.97 -15.83
C VAL A 17 -6.92 23.80 -14.34
N ILE A 18 -7.38 24.86 -13.67
CA ILE A 18 -7.76 24.81 -12.24
C ILE A 18 -8.87 23.77 -12.02
N LEU A 19 -9.94 23.81 -12.81
CA LEU A 19 -11.04 22.85 -12.73
C LEU A 19 -10.58 21.41 -13.01
N HIS A 20 -9.71 21.21 -14.00
CA HIS A 20 -9.15 19.90 -14.34
C HIS A 20 -8.40 19.29 -13.15
N TYR A 21 -7.55 20.08 -12.48
CA TYR A 21 -6.81 19.58 -11.31
C TYR A 21 -7.72 19.38 -10.09
N VAL A 22 -8.72 20.22 -9.87
CA VAL A 22 -9.69 20.04 -8.76
C VAL A 22 -10.54 18.77 -8.96
N THR A 23 -11.00 18.49 -10.19
CA THR A 23 -11.74 17.26 -10.51
C THR A 23 -10.85 16.02 -10.39
N LYS A 24 -9.58 16.10 -10.78
CA LYS A 24 -8.58 15.05 -10.54
C LYS A 24 -8.27 14.85 -9.06
N TRP A 25 -8.27 15.91 -8.25
CA TRP A 25 -8.04 15.80 -6.80
C TRP A 25 -9.21 15.16 -6.05
N LYS A 26 -10.44 15.32 -6.54
CA LYS A 26 -11.60 14.53 -6.05
C LYS A 26 -11.61 13.09 -6.57
N GLN A 27 -10.96 12.82 -7.70
CA GLN A 27 -10.74 11.47 -8.23
C GLN A 27 -9.49 10.78 -7.69
N ALA A 28 -8.60 11.48 -6.97
CA ALA A 28 -7.53 10.84 -6.22
C ALA A 28 -8.21 9.98 -5.16
N PRO A 29 -8.16 8.64 -5.25
CA PRO A 29 -8.86 7.78 -4.32
C PRO A 29 -8.27 8.06 -2.94
N LYS A 30 -9.06 8.66 -2.06
CA LYS A 30 -8.84 8.46 -0.63
C LYS A 30 -8.85 6.95 -0.45
N ILE A 31 -7.82 6.38 0.18
CA ILE A 31 -7.72 4.96 0.56
C ILE A 31 -9.12 4.34 0.64
N THR A 32 -9.51 3.68 -0.43
CA THR A 32 -10.90 3.33 -0.66
C THR A 32 -11.17 2.03 0.11
N ASP A 33 -12.41 1.70 0.49
CA ASP A 33 -12.74 0.45 1.22
C ASP A 33 -12.18 -0.83 0.54
N GLU A 34 -11.97 -0.75 -0.77
CA GLU A 34 -11.28 -1.75 -1.62
C GLU A 34 -9.79 -1.93 -1.28
N ASP A 35 -9.06 -0.86 -0.95
CA ASP A 35 -7.68 -0.95 -0.48
C ASP A 35 -7.62 -1.58 0.92
N GLU A 36 -8.54 -1.23 1.82
CA GLU A 36 -8.63 -1.88 3.14
C GLU A 36 -8.86 -3.39 3.01
N LYS A 37 -9.76 -3.78 2.10
CA LYS A 37 -10.03 -5.18 1.78
C LYS A 37 -8.82 -5.89 1.18
N LEU A 38 -8.07 -5.23 0.29
CA LEU A 38 -6.84 -5.78 -0.27
C LEU A 38 -5.77 -5.99 0.81
N LEU A 39 -5.62 -5.03 1.72
CA LEU A 39 -4.72 -5.17 2.87
C LEU A 39 -5.12 -6.34 3.77
N ASP A 40 -6.42 -6.51 4.06
CA ASP A 40 -6.92 -7.64 4.86
C ASP A 40 -6.68 -8.98 4.16
N GLU A 41 -6.85 -9.05 2.84
CA GLU A 41 -6.53 -10.25 2.07
C GLU A 41 -5.03 -10.58 2.10
N MET A 42 -4.16 -9.58 1.90
CA MET A 42 -2.70 -9.73 2.02
C MET A 42 -2.29 -10.20 3.42
N PHE A 43 -2.92 -9.65 4.46
CA PHE A 43 -2.66 -10.05 5.85
C PHE A 43 -3.09 -11.49 6.13
N ASN A 44 -4.27 -11.89 5.65
CA ASN A 44 -4.77 -13.26 5.76
C ASN A 44 -3.88 -14.26 5.02
N LEU A 45 -3.36 -13.88 3.84
CA LEU A 45 -2.40 -14.70 3.11
C LEU A 45 -1.08 -14.85 3.87
N ALA A 46 -0.50 -13.73 4.36
CA ALA A 46 0.74 -13.75 5.12
C ALA A 46 0.65 -14.70 6.34
N ARG A 47 -0.46 -14.63 7.08
CA ARG A 47 -0.69 -15.49 8.25
C ARG A 47 -0.75 -16.98 7.91
N ARG A 48 -1.39 -17.33 6.79
CA ARG A 48 -1.43 -18.72 6.30
C ARG A 48 -0.05 -19.21 5.82
N LEU A 49 0.76 -18.33 5.24
CA LEU A 49 2.14 -18.67 4.87
C LEU A 49 2.98 -18.95 6.12
N GLU A 50 2.81 -18.14 7.17
CA GLU A 50 3.47 -18.34 8.46
C GLU A 50 3.06 -19.66 9.14
N ASP A 51 1.77 -20.01 9.12
CA ASP A 51 1.29 -21.31 9.62
C ASP A 51 1.96 -22.50 8.90
N ARG A 52 2.23 -22.36 7.60
CA ARG A 52 2.92 -23.39 6.82
C ARG A 52 4.42 -23.40 7.06
N LEU A 53 5.03 -22.24 7.30
CA LEU A 53 6.45 -22.15 7.66
C LEU A 53 6.76 -22.96 8.92
N ASN A 54 5.88 -22.96 9.93
CA ASN A 54 6.04 -23.83 11.10
C ASN A 54 6.18 -25.32 10.76
N THR A 55 5.44 -25.79 9.74
CA THR A 55 5.54 -27.17 9.28
C THR A 55 6.85 -27.41 8.52
N VAL A 56 7.26 -26.45 7.68
CA VAL A 56 8.55 -26.50 6.97
C VAL A 56 9.72 -26.49 7.95
N GLU A 57 9.69 -25.65 8.97
CA GLU A 57 10.70 -25.61 10.04
C GLU A 57 10.82 -26.95 10.75
N ARG A 58 9.69 -27.59 11.07
CA ARG A 58 9.70 -28.93 11.69
C ARG A 58 10.32 -29.99 10.78
N ILE A 59 10.04 -29.94 9.48
CA ILE A 59 10.62 -30.87 8.50
C ILE A 59 12.12 -30.61 8.36
N VAL A 60 12.53 -29.35 8.23
CA VAL A 60 13.94 -28.95 8.10
C VAL A 60 14.75 -29.31 9.34
N ALA A 61 14.19 -29.13 10.54
CA ALA A 61 14.85 -29.54 11.79
C ALA A 61 14.97 -31.06 11.94
N ALA A 62 14.02 -31.83 11.40
CA ALA A 62 14.09 -33.29 11.37
C ALA A 62 15.12 -33.80 10.34
N ASP A 63 15.29 -33.08 9.22
CA ASP A 63 16.21 -33.46 8.15
C ASP A 63 17.66 -32.97 8.41
N ASN A 64 17.85 -31.86 9.13
CA ASN A 64 19.15 -31.28 9.45
C ASN A 64 19.21 -30.86 10.93
N PRO A 65 19.81 -31.67 11.83
CA PRO A 65 19.87 -31.40 13.27
C PRO A 65 20.73 -30.20 13.66
N ASP A 66 21.61 -29.72 12.76
CA ASP A 66 22.42 -28.50 12.92
C ASP A 66 21.71 -27.22 12.42
N PHE A 67 20.45 -27.33 11.95
CA PHE A 67 19.69 -26.17 11.50
C PHE A 67 19.37 -25.27 12.69
N LYS A 68 20.10 -24.15 12.78
CA LYS A 68 19.82 -23.08 13.73
C LYS A 68 18.67 -22.26 13.15
N PRO A 69 17.43 -22.32 13.70
CA PRO A 69 16.40 -21.37 13.32
C PRO A 69 16.99 -19.98 13.58
N SER A 70 17.18 -19.23 12.50
CA SER A 70 17.68 -17.86 12.61
C SER A 70 16.73 -17.09 13.53
N LEU A 71 17.27 -16.18 14.33
CA LEU A 71 16.61 -15.30 15.31
C LEU A 71 15.42 -14.46 14.77
N THR A 72 14.87 -14.79 13.61
CA THR A 72 13.84 -14.06 12.87
C THR A 72 12.43 -14.63 13.07
N ALA A 73 12.29 -15.85 13.62
CA ALA A 73 10.97 -16.46 13.89
C ALA A 73 10.30 -15.94 15.17
N GLN A 74 11.04 -15.25 16.05
CA GLN A 74 10.49 -14.63 17.26
C GLN A 74 10.31 -13.12 17.03
N GLN A 75 9.13 -12.76 16.54
CA GLN A 75 8.49 -11.43 16.62
C GLN A 75 9.10 -10.27 15.80
N PRO A 76 8.47 -9.88 14.67
CA PRO A 76 8.19 -8.46 14.49
C PRO A 76 7.05 -8.15 15.46
N GLN A 77 7.40 -7.76 16.68
CA GLN A 77 6.46 -7.11 17.58
C GLN A 77 6.04 -5.82 16.87
N TYR A 78 4.91 -5.86 16.14
CA TYR A 78 4.27 -4.67 15.59
C TYR A 78 3.77 -3.82 16.77
N GLN A 79 4.71 -3.17 17.47
CA GLN A 79 4.41 -2.06 18.36
C GLN A 79 3.98 -0.89 17.48
N ILE A 80 2.73 -0.95 17.01
CA ILE A 80 1.96 0.24 16.66
C ILE A 80 1.42 0.82 17.98
N ASP A 81 2.30 0.98 18.98
CA ASP A 81 1.98 1.76 20.15
C ASP A 81 2.16 3.22 19.78
N ARG A 82 1.05 3.80 19.33
CA ARG A 82 0.42 4.87 20.10
C ARG A 82 1.41 5.98 20.51
N ARG A 83 2.01 6.68 19.55
CA ARG A 83 2.76 7.91 19.82
C ARG A 83 2.19 9.11 19.04
N ASN A 84 1.32 9.82 19.77
CA ASN A 84 0.91 11.22 19.68
C ASN A 84 0.24 11.71 18.39
#